data_AF-A0A659P6Z4-F1
#
_entry.id   AF-A0A659P6Z4-F1
#
_cell.length_a   1.000
_cell.length_b   1.000
_cell.length_c   1.000
_cell.angle_alpha   90.00
_cell.angle_beta   90.00
_cell.angle_gamma   90.00
#
_symmetry.space_group_name_H-M   'P 1'
#
loop_
_entity.id
_entity.type
_entity.pdbx_description
1 polymer ?
#
loop_
_entity_poly.entity_id
_entity_poly.type
_entity_poly.pdbx_seq_one_letter_code
_entity_poly.pdbx_strand_id
1 'polypeptide(L)'
;MKFTVEREHLLKPLQQVSGPLGGRPTLPILGNLLLQVADGTLSLTGTDLEMEMVARVTLSQPHEPGATTVPARKFFDICRGLPEGAEIAVQLEGDRLLV
;
A
#
# COMPACT_ATOMS: atom_id res chain seq x y z
N MET A 1 0.56 -7.17 11.29
CA MET A 1 0.42 -5.95 10.48
C MET A 1 -1.04 -5.57 10.41
N LYS A 2 -1.38 -4.41 10.95
CA LYS A 2 -2.74 -3.85 10.95
C LYS A 2 -2.67 -2.33 10.95
N PHE A 3 -3.52 -1.64 10.21
CA PHE A 3 -3.64 -0.18 10.28
C PHE A 3 -5.01 0.27 9.76
N THR A 4 -5.44 1.45 10.20
CA THR A 4 -6.60 2.14 9.64
C THR A 4 -6.16 3.51 9.13
N VAL A 5 -6.61 3.90 7.94
CA VAL A 5 -6.26 5.16 7.31
C VAL A 5 -7.42 5.72 6.51
N GLU A 6 -7.58 7.04 6.48
CA GLU A 6 -8.53 7.70 5.59
C GLU A 6 -8.09 7.51 4.13
N ARG A 7 -9.07 7.21 3.28
CA ARG A 7 -8.87 6.98 1.85
C ARG A 7 -8.04 8.08 1.18
N GLU A 8 -8.34 9.33 1.48
CA GLU A 8 -7.71 10.51 0.88
C GLU A 8 -6.21 10.61 1.21
N HIS A 9 -5.82 10.17 2.41
CA HIS A 9 -4.42 10.09 2.82
C HIS A 9 -3.65 8.97 2.12
N LEU A 10 -4.34 7.95 1.59
CA LEU A 10 -3.71 6.79 0.97
C LEU A 10 -3.63 6.88 -0.57
N LEU A 11 -4.59 7.53 -1.22
CA LEU A 11 -4.67 7.54 -2.70
C LEU A 11 -3.48 8.20 -3.38
N LYS A 12 -3.05 9.38 -2.92
CA LYS A 12 -1.92 10.09 -3.53
C LYS A 12 -0.60 9.31 -3.36
N PRO A 13 -0.24 8.83 -2.15
CA PRO A 13 0.92 7.94 -1.97
C PRO A 13 0.88 6.72 -2.87
N LEU A 14 -0.25 6.00 -2.93
CA LEU A 14 -0.41 4.81 -3.78
C LEU A 14 -0.17 5.12 -5.26
N GLN A 15 -0.71 6.23 -5.76
CA GLN A 15 -0.50 6.64 -7.14
C GLN A 15 0.98 6.93 -7.43
N GLN A 16 1.68 7.60 -6.51
CA GLN A 16 3.10 7.93 -6.67
C GLN A 16 3.97 6.68 -6.73
N VAL A 17 3.81 5.74 -5.79
CA VAL A 17 4.64 4.53 -5.73
C VAL A 17 4.28 3.48 -6.78
N SER A 18 3.09 3.61 -7.41
CA SER A 18 2.68 2.74 -8.51
C SER A 18 3.29 3.10 -9.86
N GLY A 19 3.88 4.30 -10.00
CA GLY A 19 4.49 4.76 -11.25
C GLY A 19 5.58 3.85 -11.81
N PRO A 20 6.59 3.44 -11.01
CA PRO A 20 7.68 2.57 -11.46
C PRO A 20 7.25 1.17 -11.91
N LEU A 21 6.13 0.65 -11.40
CA LEU A 21 5.72 -0.74 -11.62
C LEU A 21 5.27 -1.01 -13.07
N GLY A 22 5.00 0.04 -13.84
CA GLY A 22 4.58 -0.05 -15.23
C GLY A 22 3.31 -0.89 -15.46
N GLY A 23 3.05 -1.25 -16.71
CA GLY A 23 1.87 -2.05 -17.09
C GLY A 23 2.09 -3.55 -17.15
N ARG A 24 3.35 -4.00 -17.32
CA ARG A 24 3.73 -5.41 -17.52
C ARG A 24 5.06 -5.68 -16.80
N PRO A 25 5.03 -6.13 -15.54
CA PRO A 25 6.25 -6.40 -14.79
C PRO A 25 6.99 -7.61 -15.37
N THR A 26 8.32 -7.58 -15.37
CA THR A 26 9.18 -8.69 -15.81
C THR A 26 9.14 -9.88 -14.85
N LEU A 27 8.91 -9.63 -13.56
CA LEU A 27 8.71 -10.62 -12.51
C LEU A 27 7.40 -10.35 -11.76
N PRO A 28 6.61 -11.39 -11.38
CA PRO A 28 5.30 -11.18 -10.73
C PRO A 28 5.34 -10.29 -9.48
N ILE A 29 6.39 -10.40 -8.65
CA ILE A 29 6.53 -9.60 -7.42
C ILE A 29 6.74 -8.10 -7.71
N LEU A 30 7.27 -7.74 -8.88
CA LEU A 30 7.41 -6.35 -9.32
C LEU A 30 6.08 -5.73 -9.79
N GLY A 31 4.98 -6.51 -9.77
CA GLY A 31 3.62 -5.96 -9.86
C GLY A 31 3.03 -5.62 -8.48
N ASN A 32 3.75 -5.88 -7.39
CA ASN A 32 3.31 -5.64 -6.04
C ASN A 32 3.90 -4.34 -5.46
N LEU A 33 3.23 -3.80 -4.45
CA LEU A 33 3.79 -2.83 -3.51
C LEU A 33 4.22 -3.54 -2.24
N LEU A 34 5.37 -3.16 -1.70
CA LEU A 34 5.73 -3.45 -0.32
C LEU A 34 4.98 -2.46 0.59
N LEU A 35 4.25 -3.02 1.56
CA LEU A 35 3.62 -2.28 2.65
C LEU A 35 4.38 -2.60 3.94
N GLN A 36 4.78 -1.57 4.68
CA GLN A 36 5.46 -1.74 5.95
C GLN A 36 4.92 -0.76 6.98
N VAL A 37 4.46 -1.29 8.11
CA VAL A 37 4.06 -0.51 9.27
C VAL A 37 5.16 -0.60 10.31
N ALA A 38 5.76 0.53 10.65
CA ALA A 38 6.75 0.67 11.71
C ALA A 38 6.72 2.12 12.24
N ASP A 39 6.97 2.29 13.54
CA ASP A 39 7.16 3.61 14.18
C ASP A 39 6.07 4.65 13.82
N GLY A 40 4.79 4.26 13.89
CA GLY A 40 3.69 5.18 13.57
C GLY A 40 3.56 5.54 12.10
N THR A 41 4.24 4.83 11.20
CA THR A 41 4.31 5.16 9.78
C THR A 41 4.00 3.94 8.91
N LEU A 42 3.14 4.13 7.91
CA LEU A 42 2.99 3.23 6.78
C LEU A 42 3.93 3.68 5.66
N SER A 43 4.90 2.84 5.33
CA SER A 43 5.72 2.99 4.12
C SER A 43 5.14 2.13 3.00
N LEU A 44 5.02 2.73 1.81
CA LEU A 44 4.65 2.05 0.57
C LEU A 44 5.83 2.14 -0.39
N THR A 45 6.25 1.01 -0.94
CA THR A 45 7.39 0.96 -1.87
C THR A 45 7.03 0.21 -3.15
N GLY A 46 7.31 0.80 -4.30
CA GLY A 46 7.25 0.15 -5.61
C GLY A 46 8.60 0.24 -6.32
N THR A 47 8.97 -0.80 -7.08
CA THR A 47 10.27 -0.88 -7.77
C THR A 47 10.18 -1.74 -9.03
N ASP A 48 11.06 -1.44 -10.00
CA ASP A 48 11.30 -2.22 -11.22
C ASP A 48 12.71 -2.86 -11.26
N LEU A 49 13.42 -2.88 -10.12
CA LEU A 49 14.83 -3.26 -9.93
C LEU A 49 15.88 -2.24 -10.40
N GLU A 50 15.51 -1.21 -11.15
CA GLU A 50 16.42 -0.13 -11.55
C GLU A 50 16.20 1.12 -10.68
N MET A 51 14.94 1.41 -10.36
CA MET A 51 14.54 2.48 -9.47
C MET A 51 13.50 2.00 -8.45
N GLU A 52 13.41 2.73 -7.34
CA GLU A 52 12.37 2.55 -6.35
C GLU A 52 11.73 3.89 -5.98
N MET A 53 10.44 3.85 -5.65
CA MET A 53 9.71 4.98 -5.09
C MET A 53 9.13 4.57 -3.75
N VAL A 54 9.39 5.40 -2.74
CA VAL A 54 8.90 5.21 -1.37
C VAL A 54 8.03 6.40 -0.99
N ALA A 55 6.80 6.12 -0.58
CA ALA A 55 5.92 7.09 0.05
C ALA A 55 5.69 6.71 1.52
N ARG A 56 5.54 7.72 2.38
CA ARG A 56 5.31 7.53 3.82
C ARG A 56 4.03 8.24 4.23
N VAL A 57 3.20 7.54 5.00
CA VAL A 57 1.94 8.03 5.54
C VAL A 57 1.98 7.87 7.06
N THR A 58 1.81 8.97 7.78
CA THR A 58 1.71 8.94 9.24
C THR A 58 0.38 8.29 9.64
N LEU A 59 0.44 7.32 10.55
CA LEU A 59 -0.73 6.63 11.08
C LEU A 59 -1.15 7.30 12.40
N SER A 60 -2.28 7.98 12.37
CA SER A 60 -2.89 8.61 13.56
C SER A 60 -3.70 7.62 14.41
N GLN A 61 -4.16 6.52 13.80
CA GLN A 61 -4.96 5.49 14.46
C GLN A 61 -4.08 4.34 15.01
N PRO A 62 -4.60 3.53 15.97
CA PRO A 62 -3.92 2.34 16.45
C PRO A 62 -3.51 1.40 15.30
N HIS A 63 -2.29 0.88 15.38
CA HIS A 63 -1.70 0.05 14.33
C HIS A 63 -0.81 -1.02 14.93
N GLU A 64 -0.61 -2.10 14.18
CA GLU A 64 0.29 -3.19 14.54
C GLU A 64 1.39 -3.29 13.49
N PRO A 65 2.66 -3.36 13.93
CA PRO A 65 3.79 -3.43 13.01
C PRO A 65 3.76 -4.70 12.14
N GLY A 66 4.52 -4.64 11.05
CA GLY A 66 4.73 -5.76 10.15
C GLY A 66 4.81 -5.31 8.69
N ALA A 67 5.06 -6.27 7.81
CA ALA A 67 5.20 -6.00 6.39
C ALA A 67 4.62 -7.12 5.54
N THR A 68 4.20 -6.77 4.33
CA THR A 68 3.78 -7.72 3.30
C THR A 68 3.89 -7.06 1.93
N THR A 69 3.66 -7.82 0.86
CA THR A 69 3.50 -7.26 -0.49
C THR A 69 2.11 -7.55 -1.02
N VAL A 70 1.52 -6.62 -1.76
CA VAL A 70 0.20 -6.80 -2.39
C VAL A 70 0.17 -6.29 -3.83
N PRO A 71 -0.67 -6.86 -4.70
CA PRO A 71 -0.80 -6.39 -6.08
C PRO A 71 -1.19 -4.92 -6.15
N ALA A 72 -0.29 -4.09 -6.68
CA ALA A 72 -0.36 -2.64 -6.61
C ALA A 72 -1.64 -2.09 -7.24
N ARG A 73 -1.93 -2.53 -8.47
CA ARG A 73 -3.09 -2.09 -9.22
C ARG A 73 -4.40 -2.46 -8.54
N LYS A 74 -4.53 -3.70 -8.05
CA LYS A 74 -5.75 -4.15 -7.38
C LYS A 74 -5.99 -3.35 -6.11
N PHE A 75 -4.94 -3.15 -5.29
CA PHE A 75 -5.06 -2.41 -4.05
C PHE A 75 -5.43 -0.94 -4.31
N PHE A 76 -4.78 -0.28 -5.28
CA PHE A 76 -5.14 1.07 -5.69
C PHE A 76 -6.59 1.19 -6.20
N ASP A 77 -7.02 0.26 -7.06
CA ASP A 77 -8.38 0.27 -7.60
C ASP A 77 -9.45 0.06 -6.52
N ILE A 78 -9.20 -0.82 -5.54
CA ILE A 78 -10.07 -1.01 -4.36
C ILE A 78 -10.18 0.28 -3.56
N CYS A 79 -9.06 0.86 -3.13
CA CYS A 79 -9.06 2.10 -2.35
C CYS A 79 -9.74 3.25 -3.09
N ARG A 80 -9.50 3.37 -4.41
CA ARG A 80 -10.11 4.41 -5.24
C ARG A 80 -11.62 4.24 -5.37
N GLY A 81 -12.10 3.00 -5.44
CA GLY A 81 -13.51 2.64 -5.59
C GLY A 81 -14.36 2.86 -4.34
N LEU A 82 -13.74 3.04 -3.17
CA LEU A 82 -14.44 3.40 -1.94
C LEU A 82 -15.00 4.84 -2.00
N PRO A 83 -16.09 5.15 -1.26
CA PRO A 83 -16.63 6.50 -1.15
C PRO A 83 -15.61 7.51 -0.60
N GLU A 84 -15.82 8.79 -0.91
CA GLU A 84 -15.04 9.89 -0.32
C GLU A 84 -15.20 9.92 1.20
N GLY A 85 -14.09 10.12 1.92
CA GLY A 85 -14.05 10.13 3.39
C GLY A 85 -14.15 8.75 4.04
N ALA A 86 -14.06 7.66 3.26
CA ALA A 86 -14.06 6.31 3.82
C ALA A 86 -12.80 6.03 4.64
N GLU A 87 -12.97 5.37 5.79
CA GLU A 87 -11.87 4.76 6.53
C GLU A 87 -11.57 3.36 5.98
N ILE A 88 -10.29 3.08 5.74
CA ILE A 88 -9.81 1.80 5.20
C ILE A 88 -9.07 1.07 6.31
N ALA A 89 -9.67 -0.02 6.80
CA ALA A 89 -9.05 -0.90 7.80
C ALA A 89 -8.36 -2.07 7.09
N VAL A 90 -7.05 -2.20 7.30
CA VAL A 90 -6.23 -3.21 6.63
C VAL A 90 -5.64 -4.17 7.66
N GLN A 91 -5.73 -5.47 7.41
CA GLN A 91 -5.17 -6.50 8.28
C GLN A 91 -4.54 -7.64 7.46
N LEU A 92 -3.37 -8.11 7.89
CA LEU A 92 -2.74 -9.30 7.34
C LEU A 92 -3.26 -10.56 8.06
N GLU A 93 -3.85 -11.49 7.32
CA GLU A 93 -4.32 -12.79 7.80
C GLU A 93 -3.65 -13.92 7.00
N GLY A 94 -2.66 -14.56 7.60
CA GLY A 94 -1.84 -15.57 6.91
C GLY A 94 -1.10 -14.95 5.72
N ASP A 95 -1.45 -15.39 4.51
CA ASP A 95 -0.90 -14.94 3.23
C ASP A 95 -1.81 -13.94 2.49
N ARG A 96 -2.93 -13.51 3.10
CA ARG A 96 -3.91 -12.61 2.49
C ARG A 96 -4.02 -11.28 3.23
N LEU A 97 -4.18 -10.21 2.46
CA LEU A 97 -4.51 -8.89 2.99
C LEU A 97 -6.03 -8.69 2.93
N LEU A 98 -6.65 -8.48 4.10
CA LEU A 98 -8.04 -8.08 4.24
C LEU A 98 -8.11 -6.54 4.25
N VAL A 99 -9.06 -6.00 3.49
CA VAL A 99 -9.32 -4.55 3.29
C VAL A 99 -10.81 -4.32 3.40
#